data_AF-A0A2V6HBQ4-F1
#
_entry.id   AF-A0A2V6HBQ4-F1
#
_cell.length_a   1.000
_cell.length_b   1.000
_cell.length_c   1.000
_cell.angle_alpha   90.00
_cell.angle_beta   90.00
_cell.angle_gamma   90.00
#
_symmetry.space_group_name_H-M   'P 1'
#
loop_
_entity.id
_entity.type
_entity.pdbx_description
1 polymer ?
#
loop_
_entity_poly.entity_id
_entity_poly.type
_entity_poly.pdbx_seq_one_letter_code
_entity_poly.pdbx_strand_id
1 'polypeptide(L)'
;MNHEHAHQHLAATDPRLAALIARSLRYNIKPAARIRPFHALAESIAYQQLNGKAAATIFGRVRALYPGGKWLDPEKILTTSDDTFRAAGLSRSKIAALKDLAAKT
;
A
#
# COMPACT_ATOMS: atom_id res chain seq x y z
N MET A 1 -7.26 -0.02 -18.41
CA MET A 1 -8.46 0.62 -17.84
C MET A 1 -8.76 1.83 -18.72
N ASN A 2 -9.97 1.96 -19.28
CA ASN A 2 -10.33 3.11 -20.11
C ASN A 2 -10.74 4.26 -19.18
N HIS A 3 -9.93 5.31 -19.10
CA HIS A 3 -10.14 6.47 -18.20
C HIS A 3 -10.81 7.67 -18.90
N GLU A 4 -11.09 7.58 -20.20
CA GLU A 4 -11.66 8.69 -20.99
C GLU A 4 -13.02 9.15 -20.47
N HIS A 5 -13.92 8.21 -20.16
CA HIS A 5 -15.23 8.56 -19.59
C HIS A 5 -15.13 9.29 -18.25
N ALA A 6 -14.19 8.86 -17.37
CA ALA A 6 -13.99 9.51 -16.09
C ALA A 6 -13.46 10.94 -16.28
N HIS A 7 -12.51 11.15 -17.20
CA HIS A 7 -11.98 12.48 -17.52
C HIS A 7 -13.07 13.40 -18.07
N GLN A 8 -13.87 12.92 -19.03
CA GLN A 8 -14.96 13.68 -19.63
C GLN A 8 -16.00 14.09 -18.57
N HIS A 9 -16.40 13.15 -17.72
CA HIS A 9 -17.37 13.43 -16.66
C HIS A 9 -16.85 14.47 -15.66
N LEU A 10 -15.62 14.31 -15.17
CA LEU A 10 -15.02 15.24 -14.21
C LEU A 10 -14.81 16.65 -14.80
N ALA A 11 -14.35 16.73 -16.05
CA ALA A 11 -14.14 18.00 -16.74
C ALA A 11 -15.46 18.73 -17.05
N ALA A 12 -16.53 18.01 -17.35
CA ALA A 12 -17.86 18.59 -17.55
C ALA A 12 -18.50 19.08 -16.24
N THR A 13 -18.13 18.48 -15.10
CA THR A 13 -18.72 18.78 -13.78
C THR A 13 -18.03 19.95 -13.08
N ASP A 14 -16.71 20.07 -13.19
CA ASP A 14 -15.93 21.10 -12.48
C ASP A 14 -14.83 21.73 -13.37
N PRO A 15 -14.91 23.04 -13.67
CA PRO A 15 -13.91 23.76 -14.44
C PRO A 15 -12.48 23.69 -13.86
N ARG A 16 -12.33 23.59 -12.54
CA ARG A 16 -11.02 23.44 -11.89
C ARG A 16 -10.45 22.05 -12.14
N LEU A 17 -11.29 21.01 -12.12
CA LEU A 17 -10.88 19.66 -12.52
C LEU A 17 -10.56 19.59 -14.00
N ALA A 18 -11.32 20.26 -14.87
CA ALA A 18 -11.00 20.37 -16.30
C ALA A 18 -9.60 20.97 -16.51
N ALA A 19 -9.31 22.10 -15.85
CA ALA A 19 -8.01 22.77 -15.94
C ALA A 19 -6.87 21.93 -15.31
N LEU A 20 -7.17 21.08 -14.32
CA LEU A 20 -6.21 20.16 -13.73
C LEU A 20 -5.91 18.97 -14.65
N ILE A 21 -6.92 18.38 -15.27
CA ILE A 21 -6.78 17.27 -16.22
C ILE A 21 -6.01 17.73 -17.47
N ALA A 22 -6.30 18.93 -17.97
CA ALA A 22 -5.62 19.49 -19.15
C ALA A 22 -4.11 19.72 -18.93
N ARG A 23 -3.68 20.00 -17.69
CA ARG A 23 -2.27 20.22 -17.35
C ARG A 23 -1.54 18.98 -16.82
N SER A 24 -2.27 17.92 -16.46
CA SER A 24 -1.68 16.74 -15.86
C SER A 24 -1.04 15.83 -16.91
N LEU A 25 -0.05 15.05 -16.49
CA LEU A 25 0.49 13.99 -17.34
C LEU A 25 -0.58 12.94 -17.61
N ARG A 26 -0.45 12.26 -18.75
CA ARG A 26 -1.35 11.17 -19.13
C ARG A 26 -1.48 10.17 -17.98
N TYR A 27 -2.71 9.83 -17.65
CA TYR A 27 -3.02 8.77 -16.70
C TYR A 27 -2.33 7.47 -17.14
N ASN A 28 -1.36 7.01 -16.35
CA ASN A 28 -0.58 5.81 -16.62
C ASN A 28 -0.52 4.87 -15.39
N ILE A 29 -1.50 4.99 -14.49
CA ILE A 29 -1.61 4.07 -13.35
C ILE A 29 -2.02 2.71 -13.90
N LYS A 30 -1.13 1.74 -13.73
CA LYS A 30 -1.38 0.34 -14.08
C LYS A 30 -1.78 -0.40 -12.81
N PRO A 31 -3.04 -0.84 -12.66
CA PRO A 31 -3.42 -1.66 -11.53
C PRO A 31 -2.61 -2.98 -11.56
N ALA A 32 -2.33 -3.53 -10.38
CA ALA A 32 -1.70 -4.84 -10.29
C ALA A 32 -2.63 -5.89 -10.91
N ALA A 33 -2.13 -6.66 -11.88
CA ALA A 33 -2.91 -7.68 -12.59
C ALA A 33 -3.40 -8.81 -11.66
N ARG A 34 -2.71 -9.03 -10.53
CA ARG A 34 -3.10 -9.97 -9.49
C ARG A 34 -2.80 -9.36 -8.14
N ILE A 35 -3.83 -9.24 -7.30
CA ILE A 35 -3.72 -8.76 -5.93
C ILE A 35 -3.70 -9.98 -5.00
N ARG A 36 -2.79 -9.98 -4.02
CA ARG A 36 -2.83 -10.91 -2.88
C ARG A 36 -3.38 -10.10 -1.70
N PRO A 37 -4.65 -10.29 -1.30
CA PRO A 37 -5.34 -9.38 -0.38
C PRO A 37 -4.56 -9.09 0.90
N PHE A 38 -4.05 -10.14 1.55
CA PHE A 38 -3.22 -9.99 2.75
C PHE A 38 -2.00 -9.08 2.53
N HIS A 39 -1.19 -9.37 1.50
CA HIS A 39 0.01 -8.58 1.21
C HIS A 39 -0.33 -7.12 0.90
N ALA A 40 -1.37 -6.88 0.10
CA ALA A 40 -1.79 -5.53 -0.28
C ALA A 40 -2.33 -4.73 0.92
N LEU A 41 -3.06 -5.38 1.82
CA LEU A 41 -3.55 -4.76 3.05
C LEU A 41 -2.41 -4.52 4.05
N ALA A 42 -1.48 -5.46 4.19
CA ALA A 42 -0.27 -5.28 5.02
C ALA A 42 0.60 -4.12 4.53
N GLU A 43 0.80 -4.00 3.20
CA GLU A 43 1.45 -2.85 2.58
C GLU A 43 0.67 -1.56 2.87
N SER A 44 -0.65 -1.58 2.72
CA SER A 44 -1.50 -0.41 3.01
C SER A 44 -1.37 0.05 4.47
N ILE A 45 -1.36 -0.87 5.44
CA ILE A 45 -1.13 -0.57 6.87
C ILE A 45 0.23 0.12 7.07
N ALA A 46 1.29 -0.39 6.43
CA ALA A 46 2.62 0.23 6.51
C ALA A 46 2.62 1.66 5.96
N TYR A 47 1.85 1.93 4.89
CA TYR A 47 1.80 3.22 4.19
C TYR A 47 0.94 4.31 4.86
N GLN A 48 0.09 3.95 5.81
CA GLN A 48 -0.77 4.93 6.50
C GLN A 48 0.04 6.05 7.17
N GLN A 49 -0.42 7.29 6.99
CA GLN A 49 0.11 8.50 7.64
C GLN A 49 1.62 8.77 7.38
N LEU A 50 2.18 8.25 6.29
CA LEU A 50 3.57 8.47 5.89
C LEU A 50 3.66 8.96 4.44
N ASN A 51 4.74 9.67 4.10
CA ASN A 51 5.09 9.88 2.70
C ASN A 51 5.51 8.56 2.04
N GLY A 52 5.35 8.47 0.72
CA GLY A 52 5.59 7.22 -0.02
C GLY A 52 7.01 6.67 0.12
N LYS A 53 8.04 7.54 0.23
CA LYS A 53 9.44 7.10 0.36
C LYS A 53 9.72 6.46 1.71
N ALA A 54 9.22 7.07 2.79
CA ALA A 54 9.35 6.54 4.14
C ALA A 54 8.61 5.21 4.28
N ALA A 55 7.37 5.15 3.78
CA ALA A 55 6.56 3.95 3.77
C ALA A 55 7.23 2.80 2.99
N ALA A 56 7.72 3.08 1.77
CA ALA A 56 8.43 2.09 0.95
C ALA A 56 9.70 1.56 1.64
N THR A 57 10.42 2.43 2.34
CA THR A 57 11.63 2.03 3.10
C THR A 57 11.28 1.08 4.24
N ILE A 58 10.27 1.42 5.04
CA ILE A 58 9.82 0.59 6.17
C ILE A 58 9.27 -0.74 5.65
N PHE A 59 8.40 -0.73 4.65
CA PHE A 59 7.84 -1.94 4.08
C PHE A 59 8.91 -2.83 3.44
N GLY A 60 9.93 -2.24 2.80
CA GLY A 60 11.10 -2.96 2.30
C GLY A 60 11.86 -3.68 3.41
N ARG A 61 12.07 -3.06 4.57
CA ARG A 61 12.69 -3.70 5.74
C ARG A 61 11.83 -4.82 6.32
N VAL A 62 10.51 -4.64 6.40
CA VAL A 62 9.58 -5.70 6.83
C VAL A 62 9.66 -6.90 5.89
N ARG A 63 9.69 -6.68 4.56
CA ARG A 63 9.86 -7.75 3.58
C ARG A 63 11.20 -8.46 3.70
N ALA A 64 12.26 -7.71 4.05
CA ALA A 64 13.61 -8.28 4.23
C ALA A 64 13.71 -9.25 5.42
N LEU A 65 12.74 -9.25 6.35
CA LEU A 65 12.64 -10.25 7.43
C LEU A 65 12.34 -11.66 6.89
N TYR A 66 11.83 -11.76 5.66
CA TYR A 66 11.39 -13.03 5.06
C TYR A 66 12.11 -13.27 3.72
N PRO A 67 13.44 -13.51 3.72
CA PRO A 67 14.22 -13.72 2.51
C PRO A 67 13.67 -14.90 1.68
N GLY A 68 13.67 -14.76 0.36
CA GLY A 68 13.09 -15.75 -0.56
C GLY A 68 11.56 -15.72 -0.67
N GLY A 69 10.87 -15.01 0.23
CA GLY A 69 9.43 -14.78 0.16
C GLY A 69 9.08 -13.68 -0.85
N LYS A 70 8.36 -14.02 -1.92
CA LYS A 70 7.82 -13.00 -2.83
C LYS A 70 6.77 -12.12 -2.14
N TRP A 71 6.05 -12.69 -1.18
CA TRP A 71 4.94 -12.07 -0.46
C TRP A 71 5.05 -12.34 1.05
N LEU A 72 4.32 -11.55 1.83
CA LEU A 72 4.17 -11.74 3.26
C LEU A 72 3.21 -12.91 3.50
N ASP A 73 3.52 -13.67 4.54
CA ASP A 73 2.82 -14.87 4.96
C ASP A 73 2.20 -14.60 6.34
N PRO A 74 0.86 -14.71 6.51
CA PRO A 74 0.19 -14.46 7.78
C PRO A 74 0.81 -15.23 8.97
N GLU A 75 1.18 -16.51 8.77
CA GLU A 75 1.73 -17.35 9.84
C GLU A 75 3.09 -16.82 10.32
N LYS A 76 3.92 -16.37 9.38
CA LYS A 76 5.22 -15.75 9.70
C LYS A 76 5.04 -14.41 10.41
N ILE A 77 4.01 -13.65 10.05
CA ILE A 77 3.71 -12.38 10.69
C ILE A 77 3.28 -12.58 12.15
N LEU A 78 2.45 -13.58 12.42
CA LEU A 78 2.02 -13.91 13.79
C LEU A 78 3.17 -14.39 14.68
N THR A 79 4.11 -15.16 14.12
CA THR A 79 5.27 -15.69 14.86
C THR A 79 6.42 -14.69 15.01
N THR A 80 6.42 -13.58 14.27
CA THR A 80 7.45 -12.53 14.38
C THR A 80 7.21 -11.65 15.60
N SER A 81 8.26 -11.39 16.38
CA SER A 81 8.16 -10.57 17.60
C SER A 81 7.90 -9.10 17.26
N ASP A 82 7.19 -8.41 18.17
CA ASP A 82 6.90 -6.98 18.03
C ASP A 82 8.19 -6.16 17.95
N ASP A 83 9.22 -6.51 18.73
CA ASP A 83 10.52 -5.82 18.71
C ASP A 83 11.21 -5.93 17.33
N THR A 84 11.07 -7.06 16.65
CA THR A 84 11.58 -7.23 15.28
C THR A 84 10.87 -6.26 14.33
N PHE A 85 9.55 -6.13 14.44
CA PHE A 85 8.80 -5.16 13.64
C PHE A 85 9.11 -3.70 14.02
N ARG A 86 9.37 -3.42 15.29
CA ARG A 86 9.80 -2.10 15.77
C ARG A 86 11.15 -1.73 15.16
N ALA A 87 12.10 -2.67 15.13
CA ALA A 87 13.40 -2.48 14.49
C ALA A 87 13.27 -2.26 12.97
N ALA A 88 12.31 -2.92 12.31
CA ALA A 88 11.99 -2.67 10.90
C ALA A 88 11.35 -1.28 10.64
N GLY A 89 10.84 -0.62 11.68
CA GLY A 89 10.33 0.76 11.64
C GLY A 89 8.81 0.88 11.72
N LEU A 90 8.07 -0.20 11.99
CA LEU A 90 6.62 -0.13 12.22
C LEU A 90 6.31 0.49 13.59
N SER A 91 5.30 1.35 13.67
CA SER A 91 4.75 1.80 14.96
C SER A 91 4.02 0.67 15.68
N ARG A 92 3.83 0.78 17.00
CA ARG A 92 3.05 -0.20 17.78
C ARG A 92 1.62 -0.39 17.23
N SER A 93 0.96 0.71 16.84
CA SER A 93 -0.38 0.64 16.24
C SER A 93 -0.40 -0.12 14.91
N LYS A 94 0.61 0.06 14.05
CA LYS A 94 0.73 -0.68 12.79
C LYS A 94 1.06 -2.15 13.01
N ILE A 95 1.85 -2.47 14.04
CA ILE A 95 2.12 -3.86 14.42
C ILE A 95 0.83 -4.55 14.88
N ALA A 96 0.06 -3.92 15.76
CA ALA A 96 -1.22 -4.44 16.22
C ALA A 96 -2.19 -4.68 15.04
N ALA A 97 -2.33 -3.71 14.14
CA ALA A 97 -3.17 -3.85 12.94
C ALA A 97 -2.68 -4.96 11.99
N LEU A 98 -1.36 -5.08 11.80
CA LEU A 98 -0.77 -6.11 10.94
C LEU A 98 -0.99 -7.52 11.51
N LYS A 99 -0.83 -7.70 12.83
CA LYS A 99 -1.10 -8.98 13.50
C LYS A 99 -2.57 -9.32 13.55
N ASP A 100 -3.45 -8.34 13.77
CA ASP A 100 -4.90 -8.53 13.71
C ASP A 100 -5.35 -8.99 12.30
N LEU A 101 -4.81 -8.35 11.25
CA LEU A 101 -5.05 -8.76 9.87
C LEU A 101 -4.56 -10.21 9.63
N ALA A 102 -3.37 -10.55 10.11
CA ALA A 102 -2.79 -11.88 9.94
C ALA A 102 -3.59 -12.98 10.67
N ALA A 103 -4.15 -12.68 11.85
CA ALA A 103 -4.97 -13.62 12.62
C ALA A 103 -6.35 -13.91 11.99
N LYS A 104 -6.79 -13.07 11.05
CA LYS A 104 -8.12 -13.15 10.41
C LYS A 104 -8.08 -13.53 8.93
N THR A 105 -6.91 -13.92 8.42
CA THR A 105 -6.69 -14.31 7.02
C THR A 105 -6.63 -15.82 6.88
#